data_AF-A0A350CZ26-F1
#
_entry.id   AF-A0A350CZ26-F1
#
_cell.length_a   1.000
_cell.length_b   1.000
_cell.length_c   1.000
_cell.angle_alpha   90.00
_cell.angle_beta   90.00
_cell.angle_gamma   90.00
#
_symmetry.space_group_name_H-M   'P 1'
#
loop_
_entity.id
_entity.type
_entity.pdbx_description
1 polymer ?
#
loop_
_entity_poly.entity_id
_entity_poly.type
_entity_poly.pdbx_seq_one_letter_code
_entity_poly.pdbx_strand_id
1 'polypeptide(L)'
;MGVLCLLLDKRKQYFPLLVDIFNVTGHKLLVALEEEKAFEFLRVSSPEVLLLSIEDMDFWFKVLKSGKYITPIFFIDRYEEADKLKEYGLRDVNYVVLPFNPMELLTKIVSISKDIYEQAHLEYLGPINLLLKFLRLGKTLILTIEDEEGKCSLYLSKGAIKGSSCDIEKFKGLITKEVRIKLEPYKEEELPYKFKDNWDFISSIIYSHIPEHKVSTIKEEAQVALVEAQTVPKYKVDLSQAIELKEGLYWVGVEDNKGLFQKNSYLRIYEKDSIKVPILINVGTHQDYALIRTKLEQVVGTVDAVKGLILMGSGLDEASGVVNFLQSSQRAFVITSLNIAQKLKALGIPLSRIKTIETFPGGRLKLATGDILRFISTPFLPEAGSFVVLEESKGYLFTGKFLSSLRSIEEFNPLTDTEIEDLLLYTSLHVPSQDVLSFTLKKIVRESIACVYPMFGNPMLSESLIKEAFSKLSSIPNNFHEFDEGVILEVCESLLKLLKKRPENDEIISFFEELNQFMYIEDTKIHKVFVDIERLPSLMLGLMFNKNLEPNLIKEAIKHFYLAGIKLTI
;
A
#
# COMPACT_ATOMS: atom_id res chain seq x y z
N MET A 1 -33.60 2.75 -25.16
CA MET A 1 -33.45 3.02 -23.71
C MET A 1 -32.03 3.48 -23.48
N GLY A 2 -31.82 4.48 -22.62
CA GLY A 2 -30.47 4.96 -22.32
C GLY A 2 -29.70 3.97 -21.46
N VAL A 3 -28.48 3.64 -21.88
CA VAL A 3 -27.51 2.83 -21.11
C VAL A 3 -27.08 3.56 -19.85
N LEU A 4 -27.04 2.86 -18.72
CA LEU A 4 -26.50 3.36 -17.45
C LEU A 4 -25.01 3.02 -17.36
N CYS A 5 -24.15 4.03 -17.27
CA CYS A 5 -22.71 3.88 -17.11
C CYS A 5 -22.26 4.41 -15.75
N LEU A 6 -21.20 3.82 -15.22
CA LEU A 6 -20.47 4.32 -14.06
C LEU A 6 -19.09 4.78 -14.52
N LEU A 7 -18.73 6.03 -14.25
CA LEU A 7 -17.40 6.59 -14.47
C LEU A 7 -16.67 6.67 -13.14
N LEU A 8 -15.51 6.02 -13.05
CA LEU A 8 -14.51 6.27 -12.02
C LEU A 8 -13.48 7.25 -12.60
N ASP A 9 -13.48 8.48 -12.09
CA ASP A 9 -12.61 9.57 -12.56
C ASP A 9 -11.89 10.23 -11.37
N LYS A 10 -10.91 9.51 -10.82
CA LYS A 10 -10.12 9.97 -9.66
C LYS A 10 -9.38 11.28 -9.93
N ARG A 11 -8.94 11.48 -11.18
CA ARG A 11 -8.16 12.65 -11.63
C ARG A 11 -9.02 13.80 -12.14
N LYS A 12 -10.36 13.65 -12.16
CA LYS A 12 -11.30 14.68 -12.62
C LYS A 12 -11.08 15.10 -14.08
N GLN A 13 -10.60 14.18 -14.91
CA GLN A 13 -10.17 14.45 -16.28
C GLN A 13 -11.32 14.27 -17.29
N TYR A 14 -12.21 13.31 -17.06
CA TYR A 14 -13.19 12.85 -18.06
C TYR A 14 -14.60 13.36 -17.77
N PHE A 15 -14.98 13.48 -16.50
CA PHE A 15 -16.35 13.83 -16.13
C PHE A 15 -16.82 15.19 -16.67
N PRO A 16 -15.99 16.26 -16.77
CA PRO A 16 -16.47 17.53 -17.29
C PRO A 16 -16.92 17.44 -18.75
N LEU A 17 -16.25 16.61 -19.54
CA LEU A 17 -16.58 16.36 -20.94
C LEU A 17 -17.78 15.41 -21.07
N LEU A 18 -17.77 14.30 -20.31
CA LEU A 18 -18.73 13.22 -20.49
C LEU A 18 -20.13 13.51 -19.95
N VAL A 19 -20.27 14.34 -18.91
CA VAL A 19 -21.58 14.68 -18.34
C VAL A 19 -22.49 15.32 -19.40
N ASP A 20 -21.97 16.28 -20.16
CA ASP A 20 -22.75 16.97 -21.20
C ASP A 20 -23.12 16.03 -22.35
N ILE A 21 -22.18 15.20 -22.78
CA ILE A 21 -22.38 14.21 -23.84
C ILE A 21 -23.50 13.22 -23.47
N PHE A 22 -23.48 12.69 -22.24
CA PHE A 22 -24.47 11.71 -21.79
C PHE A 22 -25.85 12.34 -21.60
N ASN A 23 -25.91 13.56 -21.08
CA ASN A 23 -27.16 14.32 -20.92
C ASN A 23 -27.85 14.56 -22.27
N VAL A 24 -27.10 14.94 -23.31
CA VAL A 24 -27.66 15.21 -24.66
C VAL A 24 -28.11 13.92 -25.35
N THR A 25 -27.41 12.81 -25.15
CA THR A 25 -27.67 11.54 -25.84
C THR A 25 -28.69 10.64 -25.15
N GLY A 26 -29.19 11.05 -23.97
CA GLY A 26 -30.20 10.32 -23.21
C GLY A 26 -29.66 9.10 -22.45
N HIS A 27 -28.33 8.97 -22.35
CA HIS A 27 -27.64 7.98 -21.52
C HIS A 27 -27.48 8.51 -20.09
N LYS A 28 -27.34 7.61 -19.11
CA LYS A 28 -27.14 8.01 -17.70
C LYS A 28 -25.70 7.76 -17.29
N LEU A 29 -25.07 8.75 -16.69
CA LEU A 29 -23.71 8.66 -16.17
C LEU A 29 -23.70 8.86 -14.66
N LEU A 30 -23.29 7.84 -13.92
CA LEU A 30 -22.94 7.96 -12.51
C LEU A 30 -21.46 8.33 -12.44
N VAL A 31 -21.12 9.43 -11.77
CA VAL A 31 -19.73 9.90 -11.65
C VAL A 31 -19.25 9.69 -10.24
N ALA A 32 -18.26 8.81 -10.09
CA ALA A 32 -17.51 8.61 -8.87
C ALA A 32 -16.10 9.17 -9.05
N LEU A 33 -15.67 9.98 -8.09
CA LEU A 33 -14.32 10.57 -8.07
C LEU A 33 -13.37 9.79 -7.16
N GLU A 34 -13.88 8.72 -6.54
CA GLU A 34 -13.19 7.83 -5.60
C GLU A 34 -13.86 6.45 -5.64
N GLU A 35 -13.13 5.40 -5.25
CA GLU A 35 -13.62 4.01 -5.38
C GLU A 35 -14.79 3.73 -4.43
N GLU A 36 -14.81 4.33 -3.25
CA GLU A 36 -15.86 4.15 -2.24
C GLU A 36 -17.22 4.55 -2.81
N LYS A 37 -17.29 5.75 -3.40
CA LYS A 37 -18.50 6.25 -4.05
C LYS A 37 -18.90 5.40 -5.27
N ALA A 38 -17.93 4.88 -6.01
CA ALA A 38 -18.21 3.94 -7.10
C ALA A 38 -18.86 2.66 -6.55
N PHE A 39 -18.35 2.09 -5.45
CA PHE A 39 -18.96 0.94 -4.78
C PHE A 39 -20.33 1.25 -4.19
N GLU A 40 -20.56 2.45 -3.65
CA GLU A 40 -21.90 2.89 -3.23
C GLU A 40 -22.89 2.87 -4.39
N PHE A 41 -22.51 3.43 -5.54
CA PHE A 41 -23.33 3.37 -6.75
C PHE A 41 -23.59 1.92 -7.18
N LEU A 42 -22.61 1.03 -7.09
CA LEU A 42 -22.76 -0.39 -7.41
C LEU A 42 -23.65 -1.18 -6.44
N ARG A 43 -23.88 -0.67 -5.23
CA ARG A 43 -24.82 -1.24 -4.25
C ARG A 43 -26.27 -0.85 -4.59
N VAL A 44 -26.49 0.38 -5.03
CA VAL A 44 -27.83 0.94 -5.26
C VAL A 44 -28.28 0.90 -6.71
N SER A 45 -27.37 0.64 -7.64
CA SER A 45 -27.63 0.60 -9.08
C SER A 45 -26.86 -0.53 -9.77
N SER A 46 -27.31 -0.89 -10.97
CA SER A 46 -26.69 -1.92 -11.81
C SER A 46 -26.23 -1.31 -13.14
N PRO A 47 -25.14 -0.53 -13.15
CA PRO A 47 -24.61 0.03 -14.39
C PRO A 47 -24.16 -1.09 -15.34
N GLU A 48 -24.29 -0.83 -16.63
CA GLU A 48 -23.97 -1.79 -17.66
C GLU A 48 -22.51 -1.74 -18.10
N VAL A 49 -21.94 -0.54 -18.05
CA VAL A 49 -20.57 -0.25 -18.48
C VAL A 49 -19.86 0.54 -17.37
N LEU A 50 -18.61 0.17 -17.12
CA LEU A 50 -17.69 0.87 -16.24
C LEU A 50 -16.65 1.62 -17.08
N LEU A 51 -16.60 2.94 -16.96
CA LEU A 51 -15.61 3.80 -17.60
C LEU A 51 -14.53 4.15 -16.58
N LEU A 52 -13.26 3.96 -16.92
CA LEU A 52 -12.14 4.21 -16.02
C LEU A 52 -10.84 4.40 -16.80
N SER A 53 -9.83 5.02 -16.19
CA SER A 53 -8.47 5.02 -16.76
C SER A 53 -7.87 3.61 -16.69
N ILE A 54 -6.97 3.26 -17.61
CA ILE A 54 -6.24 1.99 -17.52
C ILE A 54 -5.43 1.85 -16.23
N GLU A 55 -4.95 2.95 -15.66
CA GLU A 55 -4.27 2.96 -14.36
C GLU A 55 -5.19 2.48 -13.21
N ASP A 56 -6.50 2.58 -13.39
CA ASP A 56 -7.51 2.17 -12.42
C ASP A 56 -8.04 0.74 -12.70
N MET A 57 -7.38 -0.05 -13.55
CA MET A 57 -7.79 -1.44 -13.88
C MET A 57 -8.01 -2.32 -12.64
N ASP A 58 -7.22 -2.15 -11.59
CA ASP A 58 -7.39 -2.88 -10.34
C ASP A 58 -8.78 -2.69 -9.71
N PHE A 59 -9.40 -1.52 -9.91
CA PHE A 59 -10.76 -1.30 -9.46
C PHE A 59 -11.76 -2.25 -10.16
N TRP A 60 -11.60 -2.48 -11.46
CA TRP A 60 -12.44 -3.44 -12.19
C TRP A 60 -12.30 -4.85 -11.62
N PHE A 61 -11.09 -5.29 -11.26
CA PHE A 61 -10.89 -6.57 -10.59
C PHE A 61 -11.57 -6.64 -9.21
N LYS A 62 -11.52 -5.57 -8.41
CA LYS A 62 -12.26 -5.48 -7.15
C LYS A 62 -13.77 -5.57 -7.36
N VAL A 63 -14.30 -4.92 -8.42
CA VAL A 63 -15.71 -4.98 -8.81
C VAL A 63 -16.13 -6.43 -9.16
N LEU A 64 -15.34 -7.13 -9.97
CA LEU A 64 -15.57 -8.54 -10.29
C LEU A 64 -15.53 -9.44 -9.04
N LYS A 65 -14.54 -9.24 -8.15
CA LYS A 65 -14.42 -9.97 -6.88
C LYS A 65 -15.61 -9.76 -5.95
N SER A 66 -16.24 -8.59 -6.01
CA SER A 66 -17.48 -8.30 -5.26
C SER A 66 -18.73 -8.97 -5.83
N GLY A 67 -18.60 -9.76 -6.91
CA GLY A 67 -19.70 -10.46 -7.58
C GLY A 67 -20.50 -9.56 -8.53
N LYS A 68 -19.96 -8.39 -8.92
CA LYS A 68 -20.58 -7.47 -9.86
C LYS A 68 -19.89 -7.61 -11.22
N TYR A 69 -20.57 -8.19 -12.19
CA TYR A 69 -20.01 -8.47 -13.52
C TYR A 69 -20.31 -7.33 -14.50
N ILE A 70 -19.45 -6.31 -14.51
CA ILE A 70 -19.63 -5.12 -15.34
C ILE A 70 -18.52 -5.07 -16.39
N THR A 71 -18.88 -4.68 -17.62
CA THR A 71 -17.94 -4.58 -18.73
C THR A 71 -17.17 -3.26 -18.65
N PRO A 72 -15.82 -3.28 -18.71
CA PRO A 72 -15.02 -2.06 -18.65
C PRO A 72 -14.85 -1.44 -20.05
N ILE A 73 -14.73 -0.11 -20.09
CA ILE A 73 -14.09 0.63 -21.18
C ILE A 73 -12.99 1.51 -20.56
N PHE A 74 -11.75 1.28 -20.98
CA PHE A 74 -10.57 1.98 -20.50
C PHE A 74 -10.23 3.21 -21.34
N PHE A 75 -9.87 4.31 -20.69
CA PHE A 75 -9.15 5.42 -21.32
C PHE A 75 -7.65 5.10 -21.30
N ILE A 76 -7.03 5.04 -22.49
CA ILE A 76 -5.60 4.74 -22.67
C ILE A 76 -4.90 5.87 -23.42
N ASP A 77 -3.62 6.10 -23.15
CA ASP A 77 -2.85 7.16 -23.80
C ASP A 77 -2.11 6.68 -25.04
N ARG A 78 -1.80 5.37 -25.11
CA ARG A 78 -1.02 4.79 -26.20
C ARG A 78 -1.62 3.47 -26.70
N TYR A 79 -1.36 3.11 -27.95
CA TYR A 79 -1.87 1.87 -28.53
C TYR A 79 -1.23 0.62 -27.93
N GLU A 80 0.01 0.67 -27.42
CA GLU A 80 0.66 -0.51 -26.82
C GLU A 80 -0.06 -0.98 -25.54
N GLU A 81 -0.80 -0.09 -24.87
CA GLU A 81 -1.63 -0.42 -23.73
C GLU A 81 -2.85 -1.28 -24.12
N ALA A 82 -3.33 -1.18 -25.37
CA ALA A 82 -4.42 -2.01 -25.87
C ALA A 82 -4.03 -3.49 -25.97
N ASP A 83 -2.77 -3.80 -26.26
CA ASP A 83 -2.32 -5.19 -26.38
C ASP A 83 -2.33 -5.89 -25.01
N LYS A 84 -2.03 -5.18 -23.93
CA LYS A 84 -2.17 -5.68 -22.55
C LYS A 84 -3.62 -6.04 -22.21
N LEU A 85 -4.59 -5.29 -22.73
CA LEU A 85 -6.01 -5.57 -22.50
C LEU A 85 -6.45 -6.87 -23.19
N LYS A 86 -5.87 -7.21 -24.34
CA LYS A 86 -6.20 -8.44 -25.09
C LYS A 86 -5.82 -9.71 -24.33
N GLU A 87 -4.80 -9.67 -23.47
CA GLU A 87 -4.41 -10.78 -22.61
C GLU A 87 -5.56 -11.22 -21.69
N TYR A 88 -6.35 -10.26 -21.20
CA TYR A 88 -7.54 -10.51 -20.40
C TYR A 88 -8.79 -10.86 -21.22
N GLY A 89 -8.65 -11.11 -22.53
CA GLY A 89 -9.74 -11.38 -23.46
C GLY A 89 -10.64 -10.17 -23.73
N LEU A 90 -10.17 -8.96 -23.43
CA LEU A 90 -10.83 -7.72 -23.82
C LEU A 90 -10.56 -7.41 -25.31
N ARG A 91 -11.46 -6.67 -25.95
CA ARG A 91 -11.44 -6.34 -27.38
C ARG A 91 -11.41 -4.83 -27.58
N ASP A 92 -11.36 -4.38 -28.83
CA ASP A 92 -11.33 -2.96 -29.18
C ASP A 92 -12.54 -2.15 -28.67
N VAL A 93 -13.64 -2.83 -28.34
CA VAL A 93 -14.81 -2.22 -27.69
C VAL A 93 -14.53 -1.78 -26.24
N ASN A 94 -13.47 -2.29 -25.60
CA ASN A 94 -13.14 -2.08 -24.19
C ASN A 94 -12.12 -0.97 -23.94
N TYR A 95 -11.73 -0.18 -24.94
CA TYR A 95 -10.88 0.98 -24.70
C TYR A 95 -11.15 2.10 -25.69
N VAL A 96 -10.70 3.31 -25.36
CA VAL A 96 -10.61 4.45 -26.27
C VAL A 96 -9.24 5.12 -26.06
N VAL A 97 -8.58 5.50 -27.15
CA VAL A 97 -7.28 6.15 -27.10
C VAL A 97 -7.46 7.66 -26.96
N LEU A 98 -6.74 8.29 -26.03
CA LEU A 98 -6.79 9.73 -25.82
C LEU A 98 -5.90 10.49 -26.82
N PRO A 99 -6.36 11.64 -27.34
CA PRO A 99 -7.72 12.18 -27.24
C PRO A 99 -8.71 11.37 -28.09
N PHE A 100 -9.91 11.10 -27.55
CA PHE A 100 -10.91 10.23 -28.19
C PHE A 100 -12.05 11.03 -28.82
N ASN A 101 -12.75 10.40 -29.77
CA ASN A 101 -14.02 10.90 -30.29
C ASN A 101 -15.19 10.46 -29.39
N PRO A 102 -15.98 11.40 -28.81
CA PRO A 102 -17.18 11.06 -28.02
C PRO A 102 -18.16 10.10 -28.68
N MET A 103 -18.32 10.17 -30.01
CA MET A 103 -19.23 9.30 -30.75
C MET A 103 -18.72 7.87 -30.85
N GLU A 104 -17.41 7.69 -30.88
CA GLU A 104 -16.79 6.37 -30.82
C GLU A 104 -17.09 5.70 -29.47
N LEU A 105 -16.87 6.43 -28.36
CA LEU A 105 -17.15 5.94 -27.01
C LEU A 105 -18.63 5.53 -26.86
N LEU A 106 -19.56 6.38 -27.31
CA LEU A 106 -20.98 6.08 -27.23
C LEU A 106 -21.39 4.89 -28.10
N THR A 107 -20.78 4.74 -29.28
CA THR A 107 -21.01 3.57 -30.14
C THR A 107 -20.56 2.28 -29.46
N LYS A 108 -19.41 2.30 -28.78
CA LYS A 108 -18.89 1.16 -27.99
C LYS A 108 -19.83 0.82 -26.82
N ILE A 109 -20.27 1.83 -26.06
CA ILE A 109 -21.22 1.67 -24.94
C ILE A 109 -22.53 1.03 -25.41
N VAL A 110 -23.13 1.56 -26.48
CA VAL A 110 -24.38 1.03 -27.03
C VAL A 110 -24.20 -0.39 -27.53
N SER A 111 -23.06 -0.70 -28.15
CA SER A 111 -22.75 -2.05 -28.63
C SER A 111 -22.66 -3.07 -27.50
N ILE A 112 -22.06 -2.72 -26.36
CA ILE A 112 -21.99 -3.60 -25.18
C ILE A 112 -23.40 -3.85 -24.59
N SER A 113 -24.25 -2.83 -24.57
CA SER A 113 -25.59 -2.92 -23.97
C SER A 113 -26.58 -3.71 -24.84
N LYS A 114 -26.48 -3.61 -26.18
CA LYS A 114 -27.40 -4.23 -27.14
C LYS A 114 -27.60 -5.73 -26.93
N ASP A 115 -28.85 -6.17 -26.88
CA ASP A 115 -29.24 -7.59 -26.87
C ASP A 115 -29.37 -8.14 -28.30
N ILE A 116 -28.30 -8.03 -29.08
CA ILE A 116 -28.20 -8.57 -30.44
C ILE A 116 -27.32 -9.83 -30.38
N TYR A 117 -27.81 -10.95 -30.89
CA TYR A 117 -27.09 -12.24 -30.87
C TYR A 117 -26.73 -12.71 -32.28
N GLU A 118 -26.44 -11.75 -33.16
CA GLU A 118 -25.88 -12.02 -34.49
C GLU A 118 -24.39 -12.34 -34.38
N GLN A 119 -23.92 -13.24 -35.23
CA GLN A 119 -22.55 -13.76 -35.17
C GLN A 119 -21.48 -12.65 -35.16
N ALA A 120 -21.58 -11.70 -36.08
CA ALA A 120 -20.64 -10.58 -36.18
C ALA A 120 -20.61 -9.71 -34.92
N HIS A 121 -21.74 -9.59 -34.22
CA HIS A 121 -21.82 -8.82 -32.97
C HIS A 121 -21.23 -9.60 -31.79
N LEU A 122 -21.43 -10.92 -31.74
CA LEU A 122 -20.82 -11.77 -30.72
C LEU A 122 -19.28 -11.74 -30.83
N GLU A 123 -18.75 -11.83 -32.04
CA GLU A 123 -17.31 -11.79 -32.31
C GLU A 123 -16.72 -10.41 -31.98
N TYR A 124 -17.43 -9.33 -32.32
CA TYR A 124 -17.04 -7.97 -31.96
C TYR A 124 -16.93 -7.75 -30.44
N LEU A 125 -17.89 -8.27 -29.67
CA LEU A 125 -17.83 -8.18 -28.21
C LEU A 125 -16.78 -9.14 -27.64
N GLY A 126 -16.60 -10.31 -28.21
CA GLY A 126 -15.68 -11.31 -27.69
C GLY A 126 -16.18 -12.03 -26.43
N PRO A 127 -15.45 -13.08 -26.01
CA PRO A 127 -15.95 -14.05 -25.04
C PRO A 127 -16.08 -13.50 -23.62
N ILE A 128 -15.13 -12.68 -23.16
CA ILE A 128 -15.13 -12.15 -21.78
C ILE A 128 -16.26 -11.14 -21.58
N ASN A 129 -16.48 -10.24 -22.55
CA ASN A 129 -17.58 -9.27 -22.46
C ASN A 129 -18.95 -9.97 -22.42
N LEU A 130 -19.14 -11.00 -23.25
CA LEU A 130 -20.36 -11.80 -23.25
C LEU A 130 -20.54 -12.58 -21.95
N LEU A 131 -19.48 -13.18 -21.44
CA LEU A 131 -19.50 -13.86 -20.15
C LEU A 131 -19.96 -12.92 -19.03
N LEU A 132 -19.33 -11.75 -18.90
CA LEU A 132 -19.71 -10.76 -17.89
C LEU A 132 -21.18 -10.32 -18.05
N LYS A 133 -21.62 -10.07 -19.29
CA LYS A 133 -23.01 -9.75 -19.60
C LYS A 133 -23.97 -10.87 -19.15
N PHE A 134 -23.65 -12.13 -19.41
CA PHE A 134 -24.52 -13.26 -19.04
C PHE A 134 -24.55 -13.53 -17.55
N LEU A 135 -23.42 -13.37 -16.85
CA LEU A 135 -23.37 -13.44 -15.39
C LEU A 135 -24.22 -12.33 -14.76
N ARG A 136 -24.09 -11.09 -15.27
CA ARG A 136 -24.89 -9.94 -14.82
C ARG A 136 -26.39 -10.13 -15.02
N LEU A 137 -26.78 -10.64 -16.19
CA LEU A 137 -28.18 -10.87 -16.55
C LEU A 137 -28.77 -12.15 -15.96
N GLY A 138 -27.99 -12.94 -15.20
CA GLY A 138 -28.47 -14.18 -14.60
C GLY A 138 -28.86 -15.26 -15.62
N LYS A 139 -28.23 -15.27 -16.81
CA LYS A 139 -28.62 -16.16 -17.90
C LYS A 139 -28.27 -17.63 -17.61
N THR A 140 -28.99 -18.52 -18.28
CA THR A 140 -28.78 -19.97 -18.26
C THR A 140 -28.58 -20.45 -19.70
N LEU A 141 -27.34 -20.70 -20.09
CA LEU A 141 -26.94 -21.06 -21.45
C LEU A 141 -25.56 -21.73 -21.47
N ILE A 142 -25.17 -22.26 -22.62
CA ILE A 142 -23.81 -22.71 -22.89
C ILE A 142 -23.16 -21.69 -23.83
N LEU A 143 -22.02 -21.14 -23.41
CA LEU A 143 -21.18 -20.24 -24.21
C LEU A 143 -20.05 -21.05 -24.81
N THR A 144 -20.13 -21.33 -26.10
CA THR A 144 -19.14 -22.09 -26.85
C THR A 144 -18.23 -21.13 -27.62
N ILE A 145 -16.93 -21.30 -27.48
CA ILE A 145 -15.87 -20.55 -28.16
C ILE A 145 -15.04 -21.57 -28.97
N GLU A 146 -14.84 -21.31 -30.26
CA GLU A 146 -14.07 -22.19 -31.15
C GLU A 146 -13.17 -21.38 -32.09
N ASP A 147 -11.93 -21.85 -32.29
CA ASP A 147 -11.03 -21.44 -33.38
C ASP A 147 -10.73 -22.66 -34.28
N GLU A 148 -9.76 -22.53 -35.19
CA GLU A 148 -9.35 -23.64 -36.09
C GLU A 148 -8.66 -24.81 -35.35
N GLU A 149 -8.15 -24.58 -34.14
CA GLU A 149 -7.30 -25.51 -33.37
C GLU A 149 -8.03 -26.13 -32.16
N GLY A 150 -9.17 -25.59 -31.74
CA GLY A 150 -9.89 -26.08 -30.57
C GLY A 150 -11.24 -25.43 -30.29
N LYS A 151 -12.04 -26.14 -29.47
CA LYS A 151 -13.35 -25.71 -28.96
C LYS A 151 -13.35 -25.77 -27.43
N CYS A 152 -13.99 -24.79 -26.80
CA CYS A 152 -14.29 -24.79 -25.37
C CYS A 152 -15.70 -24.25 -25.09
N SER A 153 -16.44 -24.89 -24.19
CA SER A 153 -17.81 -24.55 -23.83
C SER A 153 -17.90 -24.27 -22.33
N LEU A 154 -18.41 -23.09 -21.96
CA LEU A 154 -18.72 -22.69 -20.60
C LEU A 154 -20.21 -22.88 -20.31
N TYR A 155 -20.52 -23.54 -19.21
CA TYR A 155 -21.89 -23.86 -18.82
C TYR A 155 -22.35 -22.88 -17.74
N LEU A 156 -23.30 -22.02 -18.08
CA LEU A 156 -23.83 -20.96 -17.22
C LEU A 156 -25.25 -21.33 -16.78
N SER A 157 -25.53 -21.26 -15.49
CA SER A 157 -26.88 -21.47 -14.95
C SER A 157 -27.21 -20.44 -13.89
N LYS A 158 -28.27 -19.67 -14.13
CA LYS A 158 -28.76 -18.56 -13.27
C LYS A 158 -27.65 -17.57 -12.91
N GLY A 159 -26.78 -17.23 -13.86
CA GLY A 159 -25.65 -16.32 -13.65
C GLY A 159 -24.48 -16.91 -12.86
N ALA A 160 -24.42 -18.24 -12.69
CA ALA A 160 -23.30 -18.94 -12.10
C ALA A 160 -22.61 -19.86 -13.13
N ILE A 161 -21.28 -19.85 -13.14
CA ILE A 161 -20.45 -20.77 -13.93
C ILE A 161 -20.49 -22.13 -13.25
N LYS A 162 -21.02 -23.14 -13.93
CA LYS A 162 -21.13 -24.52 -13.41
C LYS A 162 -19.93 -25.37 -13.75
N GLY A 163 -19.25 -25.03 -14.85
CA GLY A 163 -18.07 -25.73 -15.31
C GLY A 163 -17.79 -25.46 -16.78
N SER A 164 -16.82 -26.20 -17.32
CA SER A 164 -16.33 -26.04 -18.69
C SER A 164 -15.96 -27.38 -19.31
N SER A 165 -15.98 -27.45 -20.65
CA SER A 165 -15.59 -28.64 -21.41
C SER A 165 -14.09 -28.74 -21.69
N CYS A 166 -13.31 -27.69 -21.41
CA CYS A 166 -11.86 -27.65 -21.56
C CYS A 166 -11.19 -27.15 -20.26
N ASP A 167 -9.88 -27.37 -20.13
CA ASP A 167 -9.12 -26.79 -19.01
C ASP A 167 -8.95 -25.27 -19.17
N ILE A 168 -8.47 -24.62 -18.11
CA ILE A 168 -8.34 -23.16 -18.07
C ILE A 168 -7.27 -22.64 -19.04
N GLU A 169 -6.20 -23.40 -19.31
CA GLU A 169 -5.12 -22.98 -20.21
C GLU A 169 -5.61 -22.94 -21.66
N LYS A 170 -6.36 -23.95 -22.08
CA LYS A 170 -7.01 -23.97 -23.39
C LYS A 170 -8.05 -22.85 -23.52
N PHE A 171 -8.78 -22.55 -22.45
CA PHE A 171 -9.71 -21.41 -22.46
C PHE A 171 -8.97 -20.08 -22.65
N LYS A 172 -7.84 -19.86 -21.96
CA LYS A 172 -7.02 -18.65 -22.12
C LYS A 172 -6.45 -18.49 -23.53
N GLY A 173 -5.94 -19.58 -24.10
CA GLY A 173 -5.43 -19.58 -25.47
C GLY A 173 -6.50 -19.17 -26.48
N LEU A 174 -7.77 -19.48 -26.22
CA LEU A 174 -8.89 -19.07 -27.08
C LEU A 174 -9.32 -17.63 -26.87
N ILE A 175 -9.38 -17.11 -25.64
CA ILE A 175 -9.89 -15.73 -25.41
C ILE A 175 -8.96 -14.65 -25.96
N THR A 176 -7.67 -14.94 -26.15
CA THR A 176 -6.69 -13.99 -26.72
C THR A 176 -6.73 -13.91 -28.25
N LYS A 177 -7.35 -14.88 -28.92
CA LYS A 177 -7.44 -14.97 -30.38
C LYS A 177 -8.80 -14.48 -30.92
N GLU A 178 -8.88 -14.26 -32.22
CA GLU A 178 -10.17 -14.15 -32.91
C GLU A 178 -10.86 -15.53 -32.93
N VAL A 179 -12.08 -15.58 -32.43
CA VAL A 179 -12.79 -16.83 -32.16
C VAL A 179 -14.24 -16.72 -32.58
N ARG A 180 -14.78 -17.84 -33.05
CA ARG A 180 -16.21 -17.96 -33.34
C ARG A 180 -16.96 -18.29 -32.06
N ILE A 181 -18.04 -17.57 -31.79
CA ILE A 181 -18.85 -17.75 -30.59
C ILE A 181 -20.21 -18.34 -30.94
N LYS A 182 -20.65 -19.36 -30.20
CA LYS A 182 -21.97 -20.00 -30.31
C LYS A 182 -22.67 -20.00 -28.95
N LEU A 183 -23.96 -19.72 -28.95
CA LEU A 183 -24.80 -19.74 -27.76
C LEU A 183 -25.82 -20.88 -27.89
N GLU A 184 -25.80 -21.82 -26.94
CA GLU A 184 -26.68 -22.98 -26.95
C GLU A 184 -27.55 -23.01 -25.68
N PRO A 185 -28.76 -23.62 -25.72
CA PRO A 185 -29.57 -23.82 -24.53
C PRO A 185 -28.82 -24.67 -23.50
N TYR A 186 -28.95 -24.34 -22.22
CA TYR A 186 -28.34 -25.12 -21.15
C TYR A 186 -28.85 -26.56 -21.14
N LYS A 187 -27.93 -27.51 -21.13
CA LYS A 187 -28.19 -28.94 -20.94
C LYS A 187 -27.33 -29.42 -19.78
N GLU A 188 -27.92 -30.22 -18.91
CA GLU A 188 -27.23 -30.78 -17.75
C GLU A 188 -26.38 -31.97 -18.23
N GLU A 189 -25.06 -31.80 -18.15
CA GLU A 189 -24.06 -32.79 -18.58
C GLU A 189 -23.01 -32.96 -17.47
N GLU A 190 -22.33 -34.11 -17.45
CA GLU A 190 -21.18 -34.28 -16.57
C GLU A 190 -20.01 -33.43 -17.07
N LEU A 191 -19.69 -32.38 -16.30
CA LEU A 191 -18.65 -31.43 -16.65
C LEU A 191 -17.28 -31.91 -16.16
N PRO A 192 -16.26 -32.01 -17.03
CA PRO A 192 -14.93 -32.46 -16.66
C PRO A 192 -14.21 -31.46 -15.75
N TYR A 193 -14.47 -30.16 -15.90
CA TYR A 193 -13.88 -29.10 -15.08
C TYR A 193 -14.99 -28.31 -14.39
N LYS A 194 -14.98 -28.29 -13.05
CA LYS A 194 -15.96 -27.58 -12.20
C LYS A 194 -15.25 -26.50 -11.40
N PHE A 195 -15.93 -25.39 -11.18
CA PHE A 195 -15.41 -24.24 -10.43
C PHE A 195 -16.24 -24.05 -9.16
N LYS A 196 -15.59 -23.60 -8.09
CA LYS A 196 -16.24 -23.41 -6.78
C LYS A 196 -17.28 -22.28 -6.83
N ASP A 197 -16.92 -21.18 -7.47
CA ASP A 197 -17.76 -20.03 -7.71
C ASP A 197 -17.30 -19.28 -8.97
N ASN A 198 -17.99 -18.20 -9.32
CA ASN A 198 -17.62 -17.41 -10.50
C ASN A 198 -16.24 -16.75 -10.34
N TRP A 199 -15.84 -16.40 -9.12
CA TRP A 199 -14.56 -15.76 -8.87
C TRP A 199 -13.41 -16.75 -9.01
N ASP A 200 -13.58 -18.00 -8.60
CA ASP A 200 -12.63 -19.10 -8.82
C ASP A 200 -12.24 -19.22 -10.31
N PHE A 201 -13.23 -19.17 -11.21
CA PHE A 201 -12.99 -19.14 -12.65
C PHE A 201 -12.33 -17.84 -13.13
N ILE A 202 -12.90 -16.68 -12.78
CA ILE A 202 -12.42 -15.36 -13.25
C ILE A 202 -11.00 -15.07 -12.76
N SER A 203 -10.71 -15.39 -11.50
CA SER A 203 -9.40 -15.21 -10.89
C SER A 203 -8.34 -16.11 -11.54
N SER A 204 -8.71 -17.30 -12.03
CA SER A 204 -7.82 -18.18 -12.78
C SER A 204 -7.43 -17.63 -14.15
N ILE A 205 -8.23 -16.71 -14.71
CA ILE A 205 -7.93 -15.97 -15.96
C ILE A 205 -7.11 -14.72 -15.65
N ILE A 206 -7.44 -14.00 -14.57
CA ILE A 206 -6.75 -12.74 -14.21
C ILE A 206 -5.33 -13.02 -13.67
N TYR A 207 -5.18 -14.00 -12.77
CA TYR A 207 -3.94 -14.23 -12.03
C TYR A 207 -2.97 -15.21 -12.68
N SER A 208 -3.34 -15.82 -13.81
CA SER A 208 -2.40 -16.62 -14.60
C SER A 208 -1.38 -15.84 -15.39
N HIS A 209 -1.54 -14.52 -15.46
CA HIS A 209 -0.53 -13.60 -15.99
C HIS A 209 0.42 -13.09 -14.88
N ILE A 210 0.34 -13.67 -13.68
CA ILE A 210 1.33 -13.55 -12.62
C ILE A 210 2.29 -14.75 -12.74
N PRO A 211 3.62 -14.54 -12.86
CA PRO A 211 4.59 -15.62 -12.92
C PRO A 211 4.42 -16.62 -11.77
N GLU A 212 4.45 -17.91 -12.11
CA GLU A 212 4.38 -19.04 -11.18
C GLU A 212 5.54 -19.05 -10.17
N HIS A 213 5.39 -18.29 -9.08
CA HIS A 213 6.12 -18.52 -7.83
C HIS A 213 5.26 -18.31 -6.58
N LYS A 214 3.91 -18.39 -6.71
CA LYS A 214 2.96 -18.29 -5.58
C LYS A 214 1.85 -19.34 -5.57
N VAL A 215 2.05 -20.51 -6.18
CA VAL A 215 1.03 -21.59 -6.19
C VAL A 215 1.45 -22.85 -5.42
N SER A 216 2.71 -22.97 -5.00
CA SER A 216 3.22 -24.16 -4.29
C SER A 216 3.01 -24.14 -2.76
N THR A 217 1.82 -23.81 -2.28
CA THR A 217 1.48 -23.99 -0.84
C THR A 217 0.02 -24.31 -0.53
N ILE A 218 -0.81 -24.72 -1.51
CA ILE A 218 -2.23 -25.07 -1.24
C ILE A 218 -2.51 -26.60 -1.30
N LYS A 219 -1.50 -27.45 -1.53
CA LYS A 219 -1.68 -28.90 -1.50
C LYS A 219 -0.60 -29.61 -0.71
N GLU A 220 -0.54 -29.38 0.60
CA GLU A 220 0.08 -30.31 1.56
C GLU A 220 -0.31 -29.98 3.01
N GLU A 221 -1.62 -29.84 3.26
CA GLU A 221 -2.18 -29.97 4.61
C GLU A 221 -3.32 -30.99 4.58
N ALA A 222 -2.94 -32.25 4.43
CA ALA A 222 -3.66 -33.38 4.98
C ALA A 222 -2.63 -34.26 5.66
N GLN A 223 -2.69 -34.30 7.00
CA GLN A 223 -1.77 -35.00 7.93
C GLN A 223 -0.46 -34.20 8.11
N VAL A 224 -0.14 -33.62 9.26
CA VAL A 224 -0.19 -34.20 10.61
C VAL A 224 -0.37 -33.07 11.64
N ALA A 225 -1.24 -33.34 12.60
CA ALA A 225 -1.63 -32.46 13.69
C ALA A 225 -0.53 -32.23 14.76
N LEU A 226 -0.75 -31.15 15.54
CA LEU A 226 -0.08 -30.70 16.77
C LEU A 226 1.22 -29.91 16.50
N VAL A 227 1.33 -28.60 16.75
CA VAL A 227 1.06 -27.86 18.01
C VAL A 227 0.77 -26.37 17.68
N GLU A 228 -0.07 -25.78 18.49
CA GLU A 228 -0.75 -24.49 18.42
C GLU A 228 0.15 -23.24 18.22
N ALA A 229 -0.26 -22.35 17.31
CA ALA A 229 -0.17 -20.90 17.49
C ALA A 229 -1.31 -20.23 16.70
N GLN A 230 -2.21 -19.58 17.43
CA GLN A 230 -3.40 -18.92 16.90
C GLN A 230 -3.01 -17.74 15.99
N THR A 231 -3.50 -17.72 14.74
CA THR A 231 -3.52 -16.49 13.92
C THR A 231 -4.96 -16.12 13.55
N VAL A 232 -5.40 -15.01 14.13
CA VAL A 232 -6.66 -14.30 13.86
C VAL A 232 -6.68 -13.79 12.40
N PRO A 233 -7.82 -13.78 11.69
CA PRO A 233 -7.92 -13.30 10.31
C PRO A 233 -7.51 -11.81 10.18
N LYS A 234 -6.58 -11.51 9.24
CA LYS A 234 -6.15 -10.14 8.90
C LYS A 234 -7.30 -9.35 8.26
N TYR A 235 -7.99 -8.53 9.05
CA TYR A 235 -8.81 -7.42 8.57
C TYR A 235 -7.91 -6.36 7.89
N LYS A 236 -8.20 -5.96 6.65
CA LYS A 236 -7.56 -4.78 6.04
C LYS A 236 -8.27 -3.53 6.56
N VAL A 237 -7.55 -2.76 7.37
CA VAL A 237 -8.09 -1.55 8.03
C VAL A 237 -8.13 -0.40 7.02
N ASP A 238 -9.19 0.39 7.03
CA ASP A 238 -9.29 1.60 6.21
C ASP A 238 -8.38 2.69 6.80
N LEU A 239 -7.25 2.91 6.14
CA LEU A 239 -6.24 3.89 6.53
C LEU A 239 -6.61 5.32 6.07
N SER A 240 -7.74 5.55 5.40
CA SER A 240 -8.19 6.91 5.01
C SER A 240 -8.81 7.67 6.19
N GLN A 241 -9.26 6.97 7.23
CA GLN A 241 -9.92 7.52 8.41
C GLN A 241 -8.99 7.56 9.63
N ALA A 242 -9.43 8.25 10.68
CA ALA A 242 -8.84 8.07 12.01
C ALA A 242 -9.18 6.66 12.54
N ILE A 243 -8.17 5.93 13.01
CA ILE A 243 -8.33 4.55 13.51
C ILE A 243 -8.11 4.55 15.02
N GLU A 244 -9.11 4.14 15.79
CA GLU A 244 -8.96 3.95 17.23
C GLU A 244 -8.11 2.69 17.52
N LEU A 245 -6.96 2.89 18.17
CA LEU A 245 -6.05 1.80 18.54
C LEU A 245 -6.39 1.24 19.92
N LYS A 246 -6.74 2.14 20.83
CA LYS A 246 -7.16 1.91 22.22
C LYS A 246 -8.06 3.07 22.63
N GLU A 247 -8.75 2.93 23.76
CA GLU A 247 -9.63 3.98 24.29
C GLU A 247 -8.94 5.35 24.34
N GLY A 248 -9.45 6.26 23.51
CA GLY A 248 -8.95 7.63 23.39
C GLY A 248 -7.55 7.74 22.77
N LEU A 249 -7.04 6.72 22.09
CA LEU A 249 -5.80 6.74 21.33
C LEU A 249 -6.09 6.37 19.87
N TYR A 250 -5.82 7.30 18.97
CA TYR A 250 -6.12 7.17 17.55
C TYR A 250 -4.84 7.27 16.72
N TRP A 251 -4.73 6.46 15.68
CA TRP A 251 -3.82 6.70 14.57
C TRP A 251 -4.47 7.68 13.59
N VAL A 252 -3.74 8.73 13.26
CA VAL A 252 -4.13 9.81 12.34
C VAL A 252 -3.04 10.09 11.31
N GLY A 253 -2.18 9.10 11.02
CA GLY A 253 -1.13 9.19 10.00
C GLY A 253 -1.67 9.21 8.57
N VAL A 254 -0.78 9.23 7.58
CA VAL A 254 -1.11 9.27 6.14
C VAL A 254 -0.35 8.16 5.43
N GLU A 255 -0.97 7.57 4.42
CA GLU A 255 -0.39 6.49 3.61
C GLU A 255 0.82 7.00 2.80
N ASP A 256 1.95 6.32 2.94
CA ASP A 256 3.17 6.55 2.15
C ASP A 256 3.26 5.47 1.05
N ASN A 257 2.66 5.76 -0.10
CA ASN A 257 2.53 4.82 -1.21
C ASN A 257 3.83 4.55 -1.99
N LYS A 258 4.93 5.21 -1.61
CA LYS A 258 6.21 5.11 -2.34
C LYS A 258 7.41 4.87 -1.43
N GLY A 259 7.21 4.88 -0.11
CA GLY A 259 8.29 4.80 0.86
C GLY A 259 8.35 3.49 1.63
N LEU A 260 9.52 3.26 2.23
CA LEU A 260 9.77 2.19 3.20
C LEU A 260 9.54 2.60 4.65
N PHE A 261 9.09 3.83 4.86
CA PHE A 261 8.98 4.44 6.17
C PHE A 261 7.57 4.95 6.39
N GLN A 262 6.59 4.03 6.39
CA GLN A 262 5.20 4.38 6.68
C GLN A 262 5.10 5.16 7.99
N LYS A 263 4.73 6.45 7.90
CA LYS A 263 4.77 7.39 9.02
C LYS A 263 3.53 7.30 9.88
N ASN A 264 3.71 7.41 11.19
CA ASN A 264 2.66 7.45 12.19
C ASN A 264 2.54 8.83 12.81
N SER A 265 1.29 9.28 12.91
CA SER A 265 0.87 10.37 13.78
C SER A 265 -0.22 9.84 14.70
N TYR A 266 -0.17 10.16 15.98
CA TYR A 266 -1.13 9.66 16.97
C TYR A 266 -1.86 10.80 17.65
N LEU A 267 -3.17 10.68 17.82
CA LEU A 267 -3.96 11.57 18.65
C LEU A 267 -4.35 10.85 19.94
N ARG A 268 -3.90 11.38 21.08
CA ARG A 268 -4.24 10.85 22.40
C ARG A 268 -5.14 11.84 23.16
N ILE A 269 -6.35 11.41 23.48
CA ILE A 269 -7.35 12.18 24.22
C ILE A 269 -7.36 11.72 25.67
N TYR A 270 -6.81 12.55 26.54
CA TYR A 270 -6.93 12.37 27.98
C TYR A 270 -8.27 12.93 28.44
N GLU A 271 -9.08 12.12 29.12
CA GLU A 271 -10.43 12.51 29.55
C GLU A 271 -10.66 12.10 31.00
N LYS A 272 -11.17 13.05 31.79
CA LYS A 272 -11.69 12.80 33.13
C LYS A 272 -12.79 13.82 33.44
N ASP A 273 -13.93 13.32 33.89
CA ASP A 273 -15.12 14.13 34.15
C ASP A 273 -15.50 14.98 32.91
N SER A 274 -15.53 16.31 33.03
CA SER A 274 -15.79 17.22 31.90
C SER A 274 -14.52 17.77 31.22
N ILE A 275 -13.34 17.32 31.63
CA ILE A 275 -12.05 17.81 31.12
C ILE A 275 -11.53 16.86 30.05
N LYS A 276 -11.35 17.38 28.83
CA LYS A 276 -10.67 16.70 27.73
C LYS A 276 -9.39 17.43 27.33
N VAL A 277 -8.30 16.70 27.19
CA VAL A 277 -7.01 17.21 26.74
C VAL A 277 -6.52 16.37 25.57
N PRO A 278 -6.89 16.72 24.32
CA PRO A 278 -6.36 16.07 23.12
C PRO A 278 -4.92 16.55 22.86
N ILE A 279 -3.99 15.60 22.72
CA ILE A 279 -2.58 15.82 22.42
C ILE A 279 -2.23 15.05 21.15
N LEU A 280 -1.73 15.75 20.14
CA LEU A 280 -1.17 15.17 18.93
C LEU A 280 0.29 14.74 19.21
N ILE A 281 0.70 13.59 18.73
CA ILE A 281 2.05 13.03 18.89
C ILE A 281 2.59 12.75 17.49
N ASN A 282 3.67 13.46 17.16
CA ASN A 282 4.16 13.70 15.81
C ASN A 282 3.12 14.41 14.93
N VAL A 283 3.64 15.26 14.05
CA VAL A 283 2.87 15.85 12.97
C VAL A 283 3.59 15.41 11.71
N GLY A 284 2.84 14.85 10.75
CA GLY A 284 3.40 14.44 9.48
C GLY A 284 3.99 15.61 8.70
N THR A 285 4.25 15.43 7.42
CA THR A 285 4.86 16.47 6.60
C THR A 285 3.90 17.62 6.27
N HIS A 286 4.42 18.68 5.66
CA HIS A 286 3.60 19.74 5.08
C HIS A 286 2.53 19.19 4.11
N GLN A 287 2.87 18.17 3.31
CA GLN A 287 1.97 17.54 2.34
C GLN A 287 0.89 16.69 3.03
N ASP A 288 1.28 15.98 4.10
CA ASP A 288 0.37 15.10 4.85
C ASP A 288 -0.65 15.88 5.67
N TYR A 289 -0.31 17.11 6.07
CA TYR A 289 -1.04 17.84 7.10
C TYR A 289 -2.52 18.04 6.76
N ALA A 290 -2.89 18.22 5.49
CA ALA A 290 -4.29 18.37 5.10
C ALA A 290 -5.13 17.12 5.45
N LEU A 291 -4.60 15.92 5.20
CA LEU A 291 -5.25 14.66 5.52
C LEU A 291 -5.24 14.38 7.02
N ILE A 292 -4.12 14.66 7.69
CA ILE A 292 -4.02 14.56 9.17
C ILE A 292 -5.08 15.46 9.81
N ARG A 293 -5.22 16.70 9.33
CA ARG A 293 -6.23 17.65 9.80
C ARG A 293 -7.64 17.08 9.66
N THR A 294 -8.01 16.52 8.51
CA THR A 294 -9.31 15.89 8.32
C THR A 294 -9.57 14.79 9.35
N LYS A 295 -8.58 13.92 9.60
CA LYS A 295 -8.67 12.86 10.62
C LYS A 295 -8.78 13.41 12.05
N LEU A 296 -8.09 14.51 12.36
CA LEU A 296 -8.25 15.20 13.64
C LEU A 296 -9.67 15.73 13.79
N GLU A 297 -10.21 16.41 12.77
CA GLU A 297 -11.56 16.97 12.78
C GLU A 297 -12.64 15.88 12.92
N GLN A 298 -12.42 14.68 12.36
CA GLN A 298 -13.31 13.52 12.58
C GLN A 298 -13.42 13.12 14.05
N VAL A 299 -12.33 13.22 14.82
CA VAL A 299 -12.28 12.75 16.22
C VAL A 299 -12.63 13.87 17.20
N VAL A 300 -12.09 15.08 17.02
CA VAL A 300 -12.22 16.20 17.97
C VAL A 300 -13.11 17.34 17.47
N GLY A 301 -13.71 17.20 16.29
CA GLY A 301 -14.60 18.18 15.66
C GLY A 301 -13.86 19.37 15.03
N THR A 302 -12.91 19.96 15.74
CA THR A 302 -12.08 21.06 15.25
C THR A 302 -10.64 20.92 15.71
N VAL A 303 -9.68 21.27 14.85
CA VAL A 303 -8.24 21.23 15.18
C VAL A 303 -7.88 22.15 16.36
N ASP A 304 -8.64 23.23 16.57
CA ASP A 304 -8.47 24.13 17.73
C ASP A 304 -8.81 23.44 19.08
N ALA A 305 -9.47 22.27 19.05
CA ALA A 305 -9.68 21.45 20.24
C ALA A 305 -8.38 20.79 20.73
N VAL A 306 -7.42 20.53 19.84
CA VAL A 306 -6.11 19.96 20.17
C VAL A 306 -5.31 20.97 21.01
N LYS A 307 -4.89 20.57 22.21
CA LYS A 307 -4.24 21.46 23.20
C LYS A 307 -2.72 21.46 23.10
N GLY A 308 -2.14 20.39 22.58
CA GLY A 308 -0.71 20.28 22.44
C GLY A 308 -0.30 19.34 21.31
N LEU A 309 0.91 19.55 20.83
CA LEU A 309 1.63 18.68 19.91
C LEU A 309 2.94 18.26 20.59
N ILE A 310 3.20 16.96 20.70
CA ILE A 310 4.51 16.44 21.08
C ILE A 310 5.30 16.13 19.81
N LEU A 311 6.48 16.73 19.68
CA LEU A 311 7.38 16.53 18.55
C LEU A 311 8.69 15.89 19.04
N MET A 312 9.00 14.67 18.57
CA MET A 312 10.16 13.88 19.01
C MET A 312 11.34 13.86 18.04
N GLY A 313 11.16 14.38 16.81
CA GLY A 313 12.22 14.47 15.79
C GLY A 313 12.43 15.88 15.28
N SER A 314 13.54 16.07 14.56
CA SER A 314 13.98 17.36 14.04
C SER A 314 14.19 17.41 12.53
N GLY A 315 13.63 16.44 11.81
CA GLY A 315 13.59 16.46 10.35
C GLY A 315 12.89 17.71 9.83
N LEU A 316 13.34 18.21 8.69
CA LEU A 316 12.73 19.37 8.04
C LEU A 316 11.26 19.10 7.68
N ASP A 317 10.98 17.86 7.27
CA ASP A 317 9.65 17.38 6.95
C ASP A 317 8.73 17.42 8.19
N GLU A 318 9.19 16.91 9.33
CA GLU A 318 8.46 16.97 10.62
C GLU A 318 8.21 18.42 11.06
N ALA A 319 9.26 19.24 11.01
CA ALA A 319 9.19 20.63 11.44
C ALA A 319 8.25 21.47 10.55
N SER A 320 8.17 21.16 9.26
CA SER A 320 7.24 21.83 8.33
C SER A 320 5.77 21.57 8.67
N GLY A 321 5.43 20.36 9.12
CA GLY A 321 4.07 20.02 9.58
C GLY A 321 3.66 20.81 10.82
N VAL A 322 4.61 21.09 11.72
CA VAL A 322 4.36 21.90 12.93
C VAL A 322 3.89 23.30 12.57
N VAL A 323 4.49 23.92 11.55
CA VAL A 323 4.12 25.27 11.10
C VAL A 323 2.66 25.30 10.67
N ASN A 324 2.24 24.36 9.82
CA ASN A 324 0.85 24.26 9.36
C ASN A 324 -0.13 23.98 10.52
N PHE A 325 0.26 23.11 11.45
CA PHE A 325 -0.53 22.81 12.63
C PHE A 325 -0.78 24.05 13.49
N LEU A 326 0.27 24.81 13.81
CA LEU A 326 0.14 26.02 14.63
C LEU A 326 -0.60 27.15 13.94
N GLN A 327 -0.61 27.20 12.60
CA GLN A 327 -1.46 28.13 11.84
C GLN A 327 -2.95 27.78 11.98
N SER A 328 -3.28 26.49 12.04
CA SER A 328 -4.66 26.00 12.17
C SER A 328 -5.15 25.92 13.62
N SER A 329 -4.23 25.76 14.58
CA SER A 329 -4.52 25.69 16.01
C SER A 329 -3.84 26.83 16.74
N GLN A 330 -4.59 27.90 17.03
CA GLN A 330 -4.02 29.13 17.58
C GLN A 330 -3.69 29.04 19.07
N ARG A 331 -4.20 28.02 19.76
CA ARG A 331 -4.04 27.85 21.22
C ARG A 331 -3.13 26.69 21.61
N ALA A 332 -2.74 25.84 20.67
CA ALA A 332 -1.88 24.69 20.97
C ALA A 332 -0.43 25.10 21.27
N PHE A 333 0.21 24.34 22.16
CA PHE A 333 1.65 24.43 22.41
C PHE A 333 2.38 23.22 21.81
N VAL A 334 3.63 23.41 21.41
CA VAL A 334 4.52 22.32 21.01
C VAL A 334 5.36 21.91 22.21
N ILE A 335 5.34 20.63 22.57
CA ILE A 335 6.21 20.04 23.59
C ILE A 335 7.33 19.28 22.87
N THR A 336 8.58 19.64 23.13
CA THR A 336 9.74 19.01 22.47
C THR A 336 11.02 19.19 23.29
N SER A 337 12.18 18.70 22.86
CA SER A 337 13.45 18.96 23.55
C SER A 337 14.03 20.32 23.21
N LEU A 338 14.95 20.82 24.05
CA LEU A 338 15.60 22.11 23.80
C LEU A 338 16.33 22.15 22.45
N ASN A 339 16.95 21.04 22.04
CA ASN A 339 17.66 20.93 20.77
C ASN A 339 16.71 21.11 19.57
N ILE A 340 15.54 20.44 19.62
CA ILE A 340 14.53 20.53 18.56
C ILE A 340 13.85 21.92 18.59
N ALA A 341 13.59 22.47 19.78
CA ALA A 341 13.00 23.80 19.95
C ALA A 341 13.83 24.91 19.29
N GLN A 342 15.17 24.81 19.33
CA GLN A 342 16.05 25.77 18.66
C GLN A 342 15.86 25.75 17.13
N LYS A 343 15.66 24.56 16.54
CA LYS A 343 15.38 24.42 15.10
C LYS A 343 14.00 24.98 14.75
N LEU A 344 12.97 24.71 15.55
CA LEU A 344 11.62 25.28 15.36
C LEU A 344 11.65 26.82 15.45
N LYS A 345 12.43 27.37 16.37
CA LYS A 345 12.62 28.82 16.48
C LYS A 345 13.23 29.41 15.20
N ALA A 346 14.21 28.73 14.60
CA ALA A 346 14.82 29.16 13.34
C ALA A 346 13.81 29.16 12.17
N LEU A 347 12.76 28.33 12.24
CA LEU A 347 11.64 28.30 11.29
C LEU A 347 10.54 29.32 11.61
N GLY A 348 10.77 30.23 12.56
CA GLY A 348 9.84 31.32 12.89
C GLY A 348 8.76 30.96 13.92
N ILE A 349 8.82 29.77 14.53
CA ILE A 349 7.87 29.41 15.60
C ILE A 349 8.24 30.16 16.89
N PRO A 350 7.33 30.95 17.48
CA PRO A 350 7.64 31.69 18.71
C PRO A 350 7.93 30.76 19.89
N LEU A 351 8.99 31.05 20.65
CA LEU A 351 9.32 30.27 21.86
C LEU A 351 8.18 30.25 22.89
N SER A 352 7.30 31.26 22.91
CA SER A 352 6.11 31.28 23.77
C SER A 352 5.12 30.15 23.45
N ARG A 353 5.14 29.61 22.22
CA ARG A 353 4.34 28.47 21.76
C ARG A 353 5.05 27.13 21.98
N ILE A 354 6.27 27.13 22.51
CA ILE A 354 7.08 25.92 22.74
C ILE A 354 7.29 25.70 24.24
N LYS A 355 7.13 24.45 24.68
CA LYS A 355 7.49 23.97 26.02
C LYS A 355 8.57 22.91 25.86
N THR A 356 9.70 23.10 26.52
CA THR A 356 10.80 22.12 26.39
C THR A 356 10.70 21.06 27.49
N ILE A 357 10.98 19.79 27.18
CA ILE A 357 10.83 18.69 28.14
C ILE A 357 11.71 18.87 29.38
N GLU A 358 12.83 19.58 29.24
CA GLU A 358 13.78 19.90 30.30
C GLU A 358 13.21 20.88 31.34
N THR A 359 12.14 21.61 30.99
CA THR A 359 11.47 22.53 31.92
C THR A 359 10.49 21.83 32.85
N PHE A 360 10.14 20.57 32.58
CA PHE A 360 9.25 19.81 33.45
C PHE A 360 10.04 19.16 34.61
N PRO A 361 9.66 19.42 35.88
CA PRO A 361 10.32 18.80 37.02
C PRO A 361 10.34 17.26 36.93
N GLY A 362 11.53 16.68 37.00
CA GLY A 362 11.72 15.23 36.85
C GLY A 362 11.29 14.67 35.49
N GLY A 363 11.16 15.53 34.46
CA GLY A 363 10.68 15.16 33.14
C GLY A 363 9.21 14.76 33.11
N ARG A 364 8.39 15.20 34.08
CA ARG A 364 6.97 14.80 34.19
C ARG A 364 6.02 15.96 33.96
N LEU A 365 5.08 15.77 33.04
CA LEU A 365 3.93 16.63 32.83
C LEU A 365 2.69 15.97 33.42
N LYS A 366 2.13 16.58 34.47
CA LYS A 366 0.85 16.19 35.05
C LYS A 366 -0.28 16.96 34.36
N LEU A 367 -1.20 16.24 33.73
CA LEU A 367 -2.36 16.81 33.06
C LEU A 367 -3.47 17.12 34.07
N ALA A 368 -4.40 18.00 33.68
CA ALA A 368 -5.57 18.33 34.50
C ALA A 368 -6.49 17.13 34.76
N THR A 369 -6.44 16.12 33.90
CA THR A 369 -7.13 14.83 34.07
C THR A 369 -6.49 13.94 35.14
N GLY A 370 -5.28 14.30 35.60
CA GLY A 370 -4.50 13.52 36.56
C GLY A 370 -3.50 12.55 35.91
N ASP A 371 -3.59 12.32 34.60
CA ASP A 371 -2.63 11.54 33.84
C ASP A 371 -1.23 12.17 33.89
N ILE A 372 -0.20 11.32 33.86
CA ILE A 372 1.20 11.72 33.94
C ILE A 372 1.93 11.25 32.69
N LEU A 373 2.49 12.21 31.96
CA LEU A 373 3.39 11.98 30.83
C LEU A 373 4.81 12.18 31.30
N ARG A 374 5.64 11.14 31.20
CA ARG A 374 7.07 11.24 31.50
C ARG A 374 7.88 11.25 30.21
N PHE A 375 8.70 12.28 30.06
CA PHE A 375 9.65 12.44 28.98
C PHE A 375 10.99 11.82 29.39
N ILE A 376 11.46 10.84 28.63
CA ILE A 376 12.74 10.16 28.87
C ILE A 376 13.67 10.54 27.71
N SER A 377 14.75 11.25 28.02
CA SER A 377 15.74 11.64 27.01
C SER A 377 16.52 10.42 26.51
N THR A 378 16.60 10.30 25.18
CA THR A 378 17.29 9.23 24.44
C THR A 378 18.23 9.84 23.40
N PRO A 379 19.24 10.61 23.86
CA PRO A 379 20.07 11.39 22.97
C PRO A 379 20.82 10.49 21.99
N PHE A 380 20.90 10.93 20.73
CA PHE A 380 21.54 10.22 19.61
C PHE A 380 20.82 8.94 19.17
N LEU A 381 19.51 8.82 19.45
CA LEU A 381 18.66 7.73 18.94
C LEU A 381 17.47 8.25 18.10
N PRO A 382 17.71 8.63 16.84
CA PRO A 382 19.02 8.80 16.20
C PRO A 382 19.59 10.22 16.37
N GLU A 383 18.82 11.17 16.90
CA GLU A 383 19.21 12.59 16.91
C GLU A 383 19.59 13.05 18.33
N ALA A 384 20.45 14.07 18.43
CA ALA A 384 20.92 14.59 19.72
C ALA A 384 19.76 15.02 20.65
N GLY A 385 18.66 15.51 20.06
CA GLY A 385 17.46 15.96 20.78
C GLY A 385 16.40 14.88 20.99
N SER A 386 16.64 13.62 20.62
CA SER A 386 15.63 12.55 20.69
C SER A 386 15.21 12.24 22.12
N PHE A 387 13.93 11.95 22.28
CA PHE A 387 13.31 11.52 23.54
C PHE A 387 12.09 10.66 23.26
N VAL A 388 11.65 9.93 24.28
CA VAL A 388 10.44 9.12 24.26
C VAL A 388 9.45 9.62 25.32
N VAL A 389 8.17 9.31 25.15
CA VAL A 389 7.09 9.68 26.07
C VAL A 389 6.46 8.43 26.65
N LEU A 390 6.46 8.29 27.96
CA LEU A 390 5.73 7.24 28.68
C LEU A 390 4.48 7.80 29.35
N GLU A 391 3.31 7.27 29.01
CA GLU A 391 2.07 7.45 29.76
C GLU A 391 2.10 6.49 30.97
N GLU A 392 2.45 6.99 32.16
CA GLU A 392 2.79 6.13 33.32
C GLU A 392 1.60 5.26 33.78
N SER A 393 0.36 5.73 33.64
CA SER A 393 -0.84 5.00 34.07
C SER A 393 -1.17 3.80 33.19
N LYS A 394 -0.92 3.90 31.87
CA LYS A 394 -1.28 2.88 30.88
C LYS A 394 -0.08 2.09 30.36
N GLY A 395 1.14 2.56 30.58
CA GLY A 395 2.34 1.96 30.03
C GLY A 395 2.48 2.12 28.50
N TYR A 396 1.87 3.16 27.93
CA TYR A 396 2.03 3.46 26.49
C TYR A 396 3.31 4.26 26.28
N LEU A 397 4.21 3.72 25.46
CA LEU A 397 5.49 4.34 25.14
C LEU A 397 5.49 4.84 23.69
N PHE A 398 5.52 6.16 23.49
CA PHE A 398 5.71 6.78 22.18
C PHE A 398 7.19 7.07 21.96
N THR A 399 7.76 6.58 20.87
CA THR A 399 9.24 6.49 20.76
C THR A 399 9.85 7.33 19.66
N GLY A 400 9.05 8.02 18.85
CA GLY A 400 9.57 8.73 17.69
C GLY A 400 10.29 7.74 16.75
N LYS A 401 11.44 8.16 16.19
CA LYS A 401 12.25 7.31 15.31
C LYS A 401 12.89 6.12 16.04
N PHE A 402 13.08 6.21 17.37
CA PHE A 402 13.57 5.08 18.15
C PHE A 402 12.55 3.93 18.11
N LEU A 403 13.02 2.68 17.96
CA LEU A 403 12.17 1.47 17.82
C LEU A 403 11.19 1.48 16.64
N SER A 404 11.45 2.30 15.62
CA SER A 404 10.74 2.22 14.35
C SER A 404 11.20 1.01 13.53
N SER A 405 10.44 0.67 12.48
CA SER A 405 10.74 -0.45 11.58
C SER A 405 10.61 -0.07 10.10
N LEU A 406 11.28 -0.83 9.24
CA LEU A 406 11.10 -0.75 7.78
C LEU A 406 9.74 -1.35 7.41
N ARG A 407 8.85 -0.53 6.85
CA ARG A 407 7.50 -0.97 6.51
C ARG A 407 6.94 -0.15 5.35
N SER A 408 6.61 -0.85 4.25
CA SER A 408 5.84 -0.25 3.17
C SER A 408 4.37 -0.12 3.56
N ILE A 409 3.60 0.64 2.77
CA ILE A 409 2.16 0.75 2.98
C ILE A 409 1.43 -0.60 2.80
N GLU A 410 1.88 -1.48 1.89
CA GLU A 410 1.18 -2.76 1.66
C GLU A 410 1.27 -3.69 2.86
N GLU A 411 2.37 -3.61 3.61
CA GLU A 411 2.63 -4.40 4.79
C GLU A 411 2.10 -3.76 6.09
N PHE A 412 1.82 -2.45 6.06
CA PHE A 412 1.47 -1.68 7.26
C PHE A 412 0.07 -2.02 7.79
N ASN A 413 -0.01 -2.18 9.11
CA ASN A 413 -1.27 -2.25 9.82
C ASN A 413 -1.09 -1.77 11.28
N PRO A 414 -1.75 -0.66 11.67
CA PRO A 414 -1.55 -0.05 12.98
C PRO A 414 -2.20 -0.85 14.13
N LEU A 415 -2.96 -1.90 13.82
CA LEU A 415 -3.61 -2.80 14.79
C LEU A 415 -2.84 -4.11 15.00
N THR A 416 -1.69 -4.28 14.34
CA THR A 416 -0.88 -5.48 14.45
C THR A 416 0.55 -5.15 14.88
N ASP A 417 1.21 -6.14 15.46
CA ASP A 417 2.62 -6.06 15.82
C ASP A 417 3.53 -5.85 14.60
N THR A 418 4.67 -5.18 14.82
CA THR A 418 5.78 -5.14 13.87
C THR A 418 6.54 -6.45 13.84
N GLU A 419 7.15 -6.75 12.69
CA GLU A 419 8.15 -7.81 12.60
C GLU A 419 9.47 -7.32 13.23
N ILE A 420 10.09 -8.17 14.05
CA ILE A 420 11.32 -7.83 14.76
C ILE A 420 12.47 -7.60 13.77
N GLU A 421 12.55 -8.39 12.70
CA GLU A 421 13.61 -8.26 11.70
C GLU A 421 13.68 -6.85 11.12
N ASP A 422 12.53 -6.26 10.80
CA ASP A 422 12.46 -4.91 10.23
C ASP A 422 12.80 -3.82 11.24
N LEU A 423 12.50 -4.06 12.52
CA LEU A 423 12.94 -3.20 13.60
C LEU A 423 14.46 -3.25 13.78
N LEU A 424 15.07 -4.44 13.73
CA LEU A 424 16.53 -4.60 13.82
C LEU A 424 17.22 -3.96 12.62
N LEU A 425 16.71 -4.18 11.40
CA LEU A 425 17.20 -3.56 10.18
C LEU A 425 17.16 -2.03 10.29
N TYR A 426 16.00 -1.46 10.63
CA TYR A 426 15.85 -0.01 10.84
C TYR A 426 16.86 0.50 11.89
N THR A 427 16.95 -0.18 13.02
CA THR A 427 17.86 0.20 14.10
C THR A 427 19.31 0.23 13.62
N SER A 428 19.75 -0.78 12.86
CA SER A 428 21.13 -0.86 12.36
C SER A 428 21.52 0.28 11.42
N LEU A 429 20.54 0.86 10.71
CA LEU A 429 20.75 1.97 9.77
C LEU A 429 20.84 3.33 10.47
N HIS A 430 20.13 3.48 11.59
CA HIS A 430 19.92 4.80 12.20
C HIS A 430 20.64 4.98 13.54
N VAL A 431 21.01 3.89 14.22
CA VAL A 431 21.70 3.96 15.51
C VAL A 431 23.21 4.19 15.30
N PRO A 432 23.80 5.20 15.97
CA PRO A 432 25.21 5.52 15.76
C PRO A 432 26.18 4.52 16.41
N SER A 433 25.80 3.88 17.53
CA SER A 433 26.63 2.89 18.21
C SER A 433 25.85 2.01 19.21
N GLN A 434 26.41 0.84 19.53
CA GLN A 434 25.86 -0.07 20.53
C GLN A 434 25.83 0.54 21.94
N ASP A 435 26.80 1.39 22.27
CA ASP A 435 26.88 2.01 23.59
C ASP A 435 25.70 2.95 23.84
N VAL A 436 25.37 3.79 22.85
CA VAL A 436 24.22 4.70 22.89
C VAL A 436 22.91 3.92 23.02
N LEU A 437 22.76 2.85 22.23
CA LEU A 437 21.58 1.98 22.28
C LEU A 437 21.45 1.28 23.64
N SER A 438 22.53 0.63 24.09
CA SER A 438 22.56 -0.12 25.36
C SER A 438 22.29 0.78 26.56
N PHE A 439 22.84 2.00 26.56
CA PHE A 439 22.59 2.97 27.61
C PHE A 439 21.11 3.35 27.70
N THR A 440 20.46 3.55 26.56
CA THR A 440 19.03 3.89 26.50
C THR A 440 18.14 2.70 26.85
N LEU A 441 18.42 1.50 26.31
CA LEU A 441 17.68 0.29 26.63
C LEU A 441 17.69 -0.01 28.13
N LYS A 442 18.84 0.16 28.81
CA LYS A 442 18.94 -0.01 30.27
C LYS A 442 18.01 0.91 31.07
N LYS A 443 17.66 2.09 30.53
CA LYS A 443 16.69 3.00 31.14
C LYS A 443 15.26 2.54 30.88
N ILE A 444 14.94 2.22 29.62
CA ILE A 444 13.59 1.91 29.16
C ILE A 444 13.10 0.54 29.63
N VAL A 445 13.96 -0.48 29.64
CA VAL A 445 13.62 -1.86 30.06
C VAL A 445 13.15 -1.95 31.51
N ARG A 446 13.51 -0.96 32.36
CA ARG A 446 13.09 -0.91 33.77
C ARG A 446 11.67 -0.40 33.94
N GLU A 447 11.08 0.14 32.89
CA GLU A 447 9.76 0.76 32.92
C GLU A 447 8.66 -0.28 32.63
N SER A 448 7.48 -0.05 33.20
CA SER A 448 6.30 -0.86 32.90
C SER A 448 5.70 -0.42 31.57
N ILE A 449 6.06 -1.13 30.49
CA ILE A 449 5.63 -0.82 29.12
C ILE A 449 4.66 -1.90 28.65
N ALA A 450 3.44 -1.48 28.31
CA ALA A 450 2.39 -2.33 27.76
C ALA A 450 2.42 -2.34 26.22
N CYS A 451 2.60 -1.16 25.62
CA CYS A 451 2.64 -0.98 24.16
C CYS A 451 3.72 0.04 23.77
N VAL A 452 4.28 -0.11 22.57
CA VAL A 452 5.19 0.85 21.95
C VAL A 452 4.59 1.36 20.63
N TYR A 453 4.57 2.68 20.48
CA TYR A 453 4.03 3.40 19.33
C TYR A 453 5.15 4.21 18.65
N PRO A 454 5.76 3.67 17.57
CA PRO A 454 6.89 4.29 16.88
C PRO A 454 6.44 5.32 15.84
N MET A 455 7.39 6.12 15.34
CA MET A 455 7.16 7.05 14.24
C MET A 455 7.03 6.36 12.88
N PHE A 456 7.78 5.28 12.64
CA PHE A 456 7.65 4.51 11.39
C PHE A 456 7.31 3.04 11.66
N GLY A 457 6.47 2.48 10.79
CA GLY A 457 6.09 1.07 10.81
C GLY A 457 5.03 0.72 11.85
N ASN A 458 4.81 -0.57 12.04
CA ASN A 458 3.76 -1.06 12.95
C ASN A 458 4.13 -0.84 14.43
N PRO A 459 3.15 -0.71 15.33
CA PRO A 459 3.41 -0.69 16.77
C PRO A 459 3.90 -2.05 17.31
N MET A 460 4.38 -2.05 18.56
CA MET A 460 4.53 -3.27 19.35
C MET A 460 3.42 -3.28 20.41
N LEU A 461 2.42 -4.13 20.20
CA LEU A 461 1.23 -4.27 21.03
C LEU A 461 1.35 -5.43 22.02
N SER A 462 2.29 -6.35 21.79
CA SER A 462 2.56 -7.51 22.64
C SER A 462 3.73 -7.29 23.60
N GLU A 463 3.53 -7.57 24.89
CA GLU A 463 4.62 -7.58 25.88
C GLU A 463 5.72 -8.61 25.56
N SER A 464 5.38 -9.76 24.96
CA SER A 464 6.38 -10.78 24.60
C SER A 464 7.28 -10.27 23.49
N LEU A 465 6.71 -9.60 22.50
CA LEU A 465 7.43 -8.99 21.40
C LEU A 465 8.36 -7.87 21.89
N ILE A 466 7.89 -7.02 22.81
CA ILE A 466 8.70 -5.95 23.41
C ILE A 466 9.94 -6.54 24.12
N LYS A 467 9.75 -7.61 24.91
CA LYS A 467 10.85 -8.30 25.60
C LYS A 467 11.83 -8.92 24.61
N GLU A 468 11.32 -9.58 23.57
CA GLU A 468 12.14 -10.17 22.53
C GLU A 468 12.95 -9.11 21.76
N ALA A 469 12.30 -8.00 21.37
CA ALA A 469 12.93 -6.88 20.69
C ALA A 469 14.06 -6.29 21.56
N PHE A 470 13.82 -6.00 22.84
CA PHE A 470 14.86 -5.47 23.74
C PHE A 470 16.02 -6.43 23.95
N SER A 471 15.74 -7.75 24.01
CA SER A 471 16.77 -8.78 24.08
C SER A 471 17.66 -8.76 22.83
N LYS A 472 17.06 -8.79 21.64
CA LYS A 472 17.79 -8.80 20.36
C LYS A 472 18.53 -7.48 20.09
N LEU A 473 17.94 -6.33 20.43
CA LEU A 473 18.58 -5.02 20.32
C LEU A 473 19.84 -4.91 21.19
N SER A 474 19.85 -5.57 22.35
CA SER A 474 21.00 -5.59 23.25
C SER A 474 22.19 -6.37 22.68
N SER A 475 21.94 -7.22 21.68
CA SER A 475 22.94 -8.08 21.03
C SER A 475 23.10 -7.81 19.53
N ILE A 476 22.61 -6.66 19.01
CA ILE A 476 22.79 -6.31 17.60
C ILE A 476 24.29 -6.31 17.27
N PRO A 477 24.71 -7.01 16.19
CA PRO A 477 26.06 -6.90 15.67
C PRO A 477 26.30 -5.47 15.22
N ASN A 478 27.11 -4.73 15.98
CA ASN A 478 27.57 -3.39 15.61
C ASN A 478 29.05 -3.36 15.21
N ASN A 479 29.71 -4.52 15.22
CA ASN A 479 31.05 -4.70 14.68
C ASN A 479 30.94 -4.92 13.17
N PHE A 480 30.75 -3.82 12.43
CA PHE A 480 30.98 -3.83 11.00
C PHE A 480 32.50 -3.95 10.80
N HIS A 481 32.96 -5.11 10.37
CA HIS A 481 34.35 -5.31 10.00
C HIS A 481 34.68 -4.43 8.78
N GLU A 482 35.93 -3.98 8.66
CA GLU A 482 36.44 -3.57 7.35
C GLU A 482 36.36 -4.80 6.45
N PHE A 483 35.49 -4.75 5.43
CA PHE A 483 35.35 -5.84 4.49
C PHE A 483 36.41 -5.72 3.42
N ASP A 484 36.96 -6.87 3.03
CA ASP A 484 37.76 -6.96 1.81
C ASP A 484 36.90 -6.51 0.62
N GLU A 485 37.47 -5.67 -0.26
CA GLU A 485 36.79 -5.16 -1.46
C GLU A 485 36.16 -6.30 -2.28
N GLY A 486 36.81 -7.46 -2.36
CA GLY A 486 36.29 -8.64 -3.05
C GLY A 486 34.99 -9.15 -2.45
N VAL A 487 34.85 -9.15 -1.12
CA VAL A 487 33.60 -9.56 -0.44
C VAL A 487 32.47 -8.57 -0.76
N ILE A 488 32.76 -7.27 -0.78
CA ILE A 488 31.76 -6.25 -1.13
C ILE A 488 31.27 -6.47 -2.56
N LEU A 489 32.20 -6.70 -3.50
CA LEU A 489 31.85 -6.98 -4.89
C LEU A 489 31.00 -8.25 -5.02
N GLU A 490 31.37 -9.34 -4.36
CA GLU A 490 30.58 -10.59 -4.37
C GLU A 490 29.14 -10.39 -3.87
N VAL A 491 28.96 -9.60 -2.81
CA VAL A 491 27.64 -9.30 -2.26
C VAL A 491 26.83 -8.43 -3.23
N CYS A 492 27.46 -7.42 -3.84
CA CYS A 492 26.84 -6.59 -4.88
C CYS A 492 26.44 -7.42 -6.11
N GLU A 493 27.31 -8.29 -6.62
CA GLU A 493 27.00 -9.20 -7.72
C GLU A 493 25.83 -10.14 -7.37
N SER A 494 25.78 -10.64 -6.13
CA SER A 494 24.68 -11.46 -5.64
C SER A 494 23.36 -10.70 -5.65
N LEU A 495 23.36 -9.41 -5.26
CA LEU A 495 22.19 -8.55 -5.38
C LEU A 495 21.78 -8.36 -6.86
N LEU A 496 22.73 -8.08 -7.75
CA LEU A 496 22.44 -7.96 -9.19
C LEU A 496 21.83 -9.25 -9.77
N LYS A 497 22.28 -10.42 -9.33
CA LYS A 497 21.68 -11.72 -9.69
C LYS A 497 20.25 -11.86 -9.18
N LEU A 498 19.98 -11.40 -7.96
CA LEU A 498 18.61 -11.39 -7.42
C LEU A 498 17.69 -10.47 -8.22
N LEU A 499 18.18 -9.29 -8.62
CA LEU A 499 17.43 -8.34 -9.44
C LEU A 499 17.17 -8.88 -10.85
N LYS A 500 18.17 -9.46 -11.52
CA LYS A 500 18.04 -10.03 -12.88
C LYS A 500 17.12 -11.26 -12.96
N LYS A 501 16.91 -11.97 -11.84
CA LYS A 501 15.95 -13.09 -11.78
C LYS A 501 14.48 -12.65 -11.76
N ARG A 502 14.21 -11.38 -11.46
CA ARG A 502 12.86 -10.83 -11.47
C ARG A 502 12.44 -10.53 -12.92
N PRO A 503 11.12 -10.53 -13.21
CA PRO A 503 10.62 -10.11 -14.51
C PRO A 503 11.17 -8.73 -14.86
N GLU A 504 11.57 -8.55 -16.12
CA GLU A 504 12.06 -7.27 -16.60
C GLU A 504 10.98 -6.21 -16.42
N ASN A 505 11.39 -5.10 -15.80
CA ASN A 505 10.57 -3.93 -15.61
C ASN A 505 11.42 -2.69 -15.91
N ASP A 506 10.77 -1.64 -16.42
CA ASP A 506 11.42 -0.42 -16.90
C ASP A 506 12.30 0.23 -15.81
N GLU A 507 11.87 0.21 -14.54
CA GLU A 507 12.67 0.73 -13.43
C GLU A 507 13.95 -0.08 -13.18
N ILE A 508 13.88 -1.42 -13.30
CA ILE A 508 15.04 -2.30 -13.11
C ILE A 508 16.02 -2.09 -14.28
N ILE A 509 15.53 -2.03 -15.52
CA ILE A 509 16.36 -1.75 -16.70
C ILE A 509 17.06 -0.40 -16.53
N SER A 510 16.31 0.65 -16.18
CA SER A 510 16.85 2.00 -15.95
C SER A 510 17.87 2.04 -14.82
N PHE A 511 17.68 1.24 -13.77
CA PHE A 511 18.66 1.05 -12.69
C PHE A 511 19.97 0.44 -13.21
N PHE A 512 19.90 -0.63 -14.01
CA PHE A 512 21.10 -1.24 -14.60
C PHE A 512 21.82 -0.28 -15.57
N GLU A 513 21.08 0.48 -16.38
CA GLU A 513 21.65 1.50 -17.28
C GLU A 513 22.38 2.61 -16.51
N GLU A 514 21.80 3.11 -15.43
CA GLU A 514 22.44 4.15 -14.60
C GLU A 514 23.62 3.58 -13.82
N LEU A 515 23.51 2.35 -13.31
CA LEU A 515 24.61 1.68 -12.60
C LEU A 515 25.83 1.46 -13.51
N ASN A 516 25.63 1.23 -14.81
CA ASN A 516 26.72 1.10 -15.79
C ASN A 516 27.57 2.37 -15.97
N GLN A 517 27.12 3.52 -15.47
CA GLN A 517 27.93 4.75 -15.43
C GLN A 517 29.02 4.69 -14.34
N PHE A 518 28.81 3.87 -13.32
CA PHE A 518 29.70 3.74 -12.15
C PHE A 518 30.51 2.45 -12.14
N MET A 519 30.16 1.49 -13.00
CA MET A 519 30.86 0.21 -13.14
C MET A 519 30.57 -0.44 -14.48
N TYR A 520 31.44 -1.36 -14.91
CA TYR A 520 31.18 -2.23 -16.05
C TYR A 520 30.63 -3.58 -15.58
N ILE A 521 29.39 -3.88 -15.97
CA ILE A 521 28.68 -5.10 -15.63
C ILE A 521 28.46 -5.93 -16.89
N GLU A 522 28.83 -7.21 -16.83
CA GLU A 522 28.51 -8.18 -17.87
C GLU A 522 27.84 -9.39 -17.20
N ASP A 523 26.61 -9.71 -17.59
CA ASP A 523 25.82 -10.81 -17.01
C ASP A 523 25.83 -10.86 -15.47
N THR A 524 25.59 -9.72 -14.81
CA THR A 524 25.60 -9.52 -13.33
C THR A 524 26.96 -9.64 -12.66
N LYS A 525 28.02 -9.86 -13.42
CA LYS A 525 29.40 -9.86 -12.94
C LYS A 525 30.00 -8.47 -13.07
N ILE A 526 30.66 -7.99 -12.02
CA ILE A 526 31.29 -6.67 -11.98
C ILE A 526 32.75 -6.85 -12.39
N HIS A 527 33.12 -6.37 -13.58
CA HIS A 527 34.51 -6.46 -14.04
C HIS A 527 35.35 -5.26 -13.64
N LYS A 528 34.73 -4.09 -13.52
CA LYS A 528 35.42 -2.85 -13.20
C LYS A 528 34.50 -1.90 -12.46
N VAL A 529 34.99 -1.27 -11.41
CA VAL A 529 34.28 -0.22 -10.65
C VAL A 529 35.01 1.10 -10.83
N PHE A 530 34.27 2.18 -11.08
CA PHE A 530 34.79 3.53 -11.28
C PHE A 530 34.62 4.43 -10.04
N VAL A 531 34.04 3.88 -8.98
CA VAL A 531 33.81 4.51 -7.68
C VAL A 531 34.51 3.72 -6.58
N ASP A 532 34.56 4.30 -5.38
CA ASP A 532 35.01 3.61 -4.17
C ASP A 532 34.11 2.38 -3.90
N ILE A 533 34.73 1.20 -3.82
CA ILE A 533 34.03 -0.09 -3.63
C ILE A 533 33.31 -0.10 -2.29
N GLU A 534 33.86 0.51 -1.24
CA GLU A 534 33.20 0.60 0.06
C GLU A 534 31.88 1.38 0.01
N ARG A 535 31.74 2.29 -0.95
CA ARG A 535 30.54 3.11 -1.15
C ARG A 535 29.53 2.48 -2.09
N LEU A 536 29.92 1.44 -2.80
CA LEU A 536 29.10 0.81 -3.82
C LEU A 536 27.74 0.30 -3.30
N PRO A 537 27.63 -0.38 -2.13
CA PRO A 537 26.33 -0.78 -1.60
C PRO A 537 25.36 0.40 -1.38
N SER A 538 25.87 1.50 -0.83
CA SER A 538 25.08 2.71 -0.57
C SER A 538 24.71 3.42 -1.89
N LEU A 539 25.62 3.44 -2.86
CA LEU A 539 25.34 3.93 -4.21
C LEU A 539 24.22 3.12 -4.87
N MET A 540 24.30 1.79 -4.84
CA MET A 540 23.27 0.92 -5.40
C MET A 540 21.91 1.23 -4.78
N LEU A 541 21.79 1.28 -3.44
CA LEU A 541 20.54 1.65 -2.78
C LEU A 541 20.05 3.04 -3.19
N GLY A 542 20.93 4.04 -3.24
CA GLY A 542 20.60 5.39 -3.67
C GLY A 542 20.05 5.44 -5.10
N LEU A 543 20.64 4.67 -6.01
CA LEU A 543 20.14 4.52 -7.38
C LEU A 543 18.81 3.79 -7.42
N MET A 544 18.61 2.74 -6.60
CA MET A 544 17.33 2.05 -6.51
C MET A 544 16.21 3.01 -6.07
N PHE A 545 16.47 3.86 -5.07
CA PHE A 545 15.54 4.92 -4.64
C PHE A 545 15.30 5.94 -5.76
N ASN A 546 16.35 6.42 -6.43
CA ASN A 546 16.24 7.42 -7.51
C ASN A 546 15.43 6.92 -8.71
N LYS A 547 15.56 5.63 -9.03
CA LYS A 547 14.81 4.97 -10.11
C LYS A 547 13.42 4.50 -9.68
N ASN A 548 12.97 4.85 -8.48
CA ASN A 548 11.66 4.48 -7.94
C ASN A 548 11.41 2.96 -7.99
N LEU A 549 12.43 2.15 -7.71
CA LEU A 549 12.22 0.71 -7.57
C LEU A 549 11.21 0.46 -6.44
N GLU A 550 10.41 -0.59 -6.62
CA GLU A 550 9.41 -1.04 -5.63
C GLU A 550 9.98 -1.04 -4.21
N PRO A 551 9.29 -0.44 -3.21
CA PRO A 551 9.81 -0.35 -1.84
C PRO A 551 10.26 -1.70 -1.30
N ASN A 552 9.46 -2.75 -1.49
CA ASN A 552 9.79 -4.10 -1.03
C ASN A 552 11.10 -4.63 -1.63
N LEU A 553 11.45 -4.24 -2.86
CA LEU A 553 12.72 -4.61 -3.48
C LEU A 553 13.90 -3.87 -2.84
N ILE A 554 13.72 -2.60 -2.50
CA ILE A 554 14.73 -1.81 -1.78
C ILE A 554 14.93 -2.39 -0.36
N LYS A 555 13.85 -2.79 0.32
CA LYS A 555 13.91 -3.46 1.63
C LYS A 555 14.66 -4.79 1.55
N GLU A 556 14.41 -5.59 0.52
CA GLU A 556 15.17 -6.82 0.27
C GLU A 556 16.65 -6.53 0.03
N ALA A 557 17.00 -5.49 -0.72
CA ALA A 557 18.39 -5.09 -0.93
C ALA A 557 19.06 -4.66 0.39
N ILE A 558 18.38 -3.87 1.22
CA ILE A 558 18.85 -3.52 2.57
C ILE A 558 19.10 -4.78 3.40
N LYS A 559 18.13 -5.71 3.42
CA LYS A 559 18.25 -6.98 4.15
C LYS A 559 19.40 -7.82 3.63
N HIS A 560 19.61 -7.87 2.32
CA HIS A 560 20.70 -8.60 1.67
C HIS A 560 22.07 -8.08 2.13
N PHE A 561 22.27 -6.76 2.12
CA PHE A 561 23.51 -6.15 2.62
C PHE A 561 23.69 -6.33 4.13
N TYR A 562 22.62 -6.16 4.91
CA TYR A 562 22.67 -6.35 6.36
C TYR A 562 23.04 -7.79 6.75
N LEU A 563 22.47 -8.80 6.10
CA LEU A 563 22.79 -10.21 6.36
C LEU A 563 24.22 -10.57 5.96
N ALA A 564 24.77 -9.87 4.97
CA ALA A 564 26.19 -9.96 4.61
C ALA A 564 27.10 -9.20 5.60
N GLY A 565 26.54 -8.48 6.57
CA GLY A 565 27.26 -7.68 7.55
C GLY A 565 27.77 -6.35 7.00
N ILE A 566 27.34 -5.91 5.82
CA ILE A 566 27.79 -4.66 5.20
C ILE A 566 27.11 -3.46 5.86
N LYS A 567 27.90 -2.47 6.27
CA LYS A 567 27.38 -1.22 6.82
C LYS A 567 26.81 -0.35 5.71
N LEU A 568 25.53 -0.03 5.81
CA LEU A 568 24.86 0.91 4.92
C LEU A 568 24.85 2.31 5.52
N THR A 569 25.01 3.32 4.68
CA THR A 569 24.71 4.71 5.02
C THR A 569 23.60 5.15 4.07
N ILE A 570 22.41 5.42 4.62
CA ILE A 570 21.23 5.85 3.85
C ILE A 570 20.90 7.29 4.19
#